data_AF-A0A225VJJ0-F1
#
_entry.id   AF-A0A225VJJ0-F1
#
_cell.length_a   1.000
_cell.length_b   1.000
_cell.length_c   1.000
_cell.angle_alpha   90.00
_cell.angle_beta   90.00
_cell.angle_gamma   90.00
#
_symmetry.space_group_name_H-M   'P 1'
#
loop_
_entity.id
_entity.type
_entity.pdbx_description
1 polymer ?
#
loop_
_entity_poly.entity_id
_entity_poly.type
_entity_poly.pdbx_seq_one_letter_code
_entity_poly.pdbx_strand_id
1 'polypeptide(L)'
;MVMALRPDGPAACLPLLNPLTYQEQHCCGRYLGTYVGIVLDPLYSWEKTDQHRTRIELASRKLFMVEQRSLVVSSVIIPELLYVRQQWPSTITTVNTLERKIKNFVWFDSFTAKLL
;
A
#
# COMPACT_ATOMS: atom_id res chain seq x y z
N MET A 1 -8.39 19.16 2.74
CA MET A 1 -7.29 19.10 1.75
C MET A 1 -7.90 18.92 0.38
N VAL A 2 -7.56 19.78 -0.57
CA VAL A 2 -8.07 19.75 -1.95
C VAL A 2 -6.90 19.63 -2.91
N MET A 3 -6.98 18.71 -3.86
CA MET A 3 -5.94 18.53 -4.87
C MET A 3 -6.32 19.31 -6.13
N ALA A 4 -5.39 20.13 -6.62
CA ALA A 4 -5.55 20.75 -7.93
C ALA A 4 -5.26 19.70 -9.00
N LEU A 5 -6.28 19.34 -9.78
CA LEU A 5 -6.12 18.44 -10.95
C LEU A 5 -5.48 19.15 -12.15
N ARG A 6 -5.38 20.49 -12.10
CA ARG A 6 -4.76 21.31 -13.13
C ARG A 6 -3.34 21.71 -12.70
N PRO A 7 -2.32 21.58 -13.58
CA PRO A 7 -0.94 21.98 -13.27
C PRO A 7 -0.81 23.48 -12.97
N ASP A 8 -1.64 24.31 -13.59
CA ASP A 8 -1.64 25.78 -13.42
C ASP A 8 -2.40 26.26 -12.17
N GLY A 9 -2.83 25.32 -11.31
CA GLY A 9 -3.58 25.63 -10.10
C GLY A 9 -5.07 25.93 -10.33
N PRO A 10 -5.80 26.28 -9.27
CA PRO A 10 -7.22 26.62 -9.36
C PRO A 10 -7.43 27.88 -10.21
N ALA A 11 -8.44 27.86 -11.08
CA ALA A 11 -8.91 29.09 -11.71
C ALA A 11 -9.34 30.09 -10.62
N ALA A 12 -9.02 31.38 -10.78
CA ALA A 12 -9.27 32.45 -9.80
C ALA A 12 -10.73 32.58 -9.33
N CYS A 13 -11.67 31.86 -9.95
CA CYS A 13 -13.10 31.92 -9.70
C CYS A 13 -13.61 31.02 -8.57
N LEU A 14 -12.77 30.22 -7.90
CA LEU A 14 -13.20 29.27 -6.86
C LEU A 14 -12.37 29.43 -5.58
N PRO A 15 -12.73 30.37 -4.68
CA PRO A 15 -12.12 30.43 -3.36
C PRO A 15 -12.50 29.18 -2.54
N LEU A 16 -11.50 28.51 -1.97
CA LEU A 16 -11.74 27.40 -1.05
C LEU A 16 -12.43 27.92 0.23
N LEU A 17 -13.47 27.20 0.65
CA LEU A 17 -14.12 27.45 1.93
C LEU A 17 -13.23 26.95 3.07
N ASN A 18 -13.00 27.77 4.09
CA ASN A 18 -12.31 27.34 5.31
C ASN A 18 -13.05 26.13 5.94
N PRO A 19 -12.33 25.08 6.41
CA PRO A 19 -10.89 24.96 6.62
C PRO A 19 -10.12 24.27 5.47
N LEU A 20 -10.67 24.23 4.26
CA LEU A 20 -10.06 23.49 3.16
C LEU A 20 -8.84 24.23 2.61
N THR A 21 -7.70 23.53 2.58
CA THR A 21 -6.44 24.00 1.98
C THR A 21 -6.08 23.18 0.75
N TYR A 22 -5.48 23.82 -0.26
CA TYR A 22 -4.89 23.11 -1.39
C TYR A 22 -3.66 22.33 -0.92
N GLN A 23 -3.48 21.13 -1.48
CA GLN A 23 -2.27 20.35 -1.29
C GLN A 23 -1.12 20.98 -2.11
N GLU A 24 0.05 21.12 -1.49
CA GLU A 24 1.25 21.64 -2.16
C GLU A 24 1.68 20.73 -3.32
N GLN A 25 2.25 21.35 -4.36
CA GLN A 25 2.59 20.70 -5.64
C GLN A 25 3.59 19.54 -5.50
N HIS A 26 4.41 19.53 -4.44
CA HIS A 26 5.40 18.49 -4.17
C HIS A 26 4.97 17.51 -3.06
N CYS A 27 3.79 17.69 -2.47
CA CYS A 27 3.31 16.80 -1.43
C CYS A 27 2.54 15.62 -2.02
N CYS A 28 2.67 14.46 -1.38
CA CYS A 28 1.90 13.26 -1.69
C CYS A 28 0.79 13.07 -0.65
N GLY A 29 -0.42 12.85 -1.14
CA GLY A 29 -1.63 12.67 -0.34
C GLY A 29 -2.25 11.30 -0.58
N ARG A 30 -3.21 10.94 0.27
CA ARG A 30 -4.10 9.80 0.03
C ARG A 30 -5.53 10.30 -0.13
N TYR A 31 -6.17 9.94 -1.24
CA TYR A 31 -7.59 10.15 -1.47
C TYR A 31 -8.26 8.78 -1.67
N LEU A 32 -9.23 8.42 -0.82
CA LEU A 32 -9.97 7.16 -0.94
C LEU A 32 -9.05 5.92 -1.02
N GLY A 33 -8.01 5.89 -0.19
CA GLY A 33 -7.01 4.81 -0.17
C GLY A 33 -6.00 4.82 -1.32
N THR A 34 -6.19 5.69 -2.31
CA THR A 34 -5.33 5.89 -3.47
C THR A 34 -4.29 6.97 -3.18
N TYR A 35 -3.03 6.74 -3.57
CA TYR A 35 -2.01 7.79 -3.53
C TYR A 35 -2.22 8.78 -4.67
N VAL A 36 -2.22 10.08 -4.34
CA VAL A 36 -2.39 11.15 -5.33
C VAL A 36 -1.35 12.24 -5.06
N GLY A 37 -0.65 12.65 -6.12
CA GLY A 37 0.42 13.64 -6.07
C GLY A 37 1.29 13.57 -7.33
N ILE A 38 2.11 14.60 -7.55
CA ILE A 38 2.97 14.73 -8.73
C ILE A 38 4.20 13.81 -8.63
N VAL A 39 4.68 13.53 -7.42
CA VAL A 39 5.84 12.66 -7.16
C VAL A 39 5.37 11.34 -6.55
N LEU A 40 4.91 10.42 -7.38
CA LEU A 40 4.68 9.05 -6.92
C LEU A 40 6.04 8.36 -6.80
N ASP A 41 6.61 8.33 -5.60
CA ASP A 41 7.73 7.45 -5.31
C ASP A 41 7.19 6.02 -5.12
N PRO A 42 7.52 5.08 -6.03
CA PRO A 42 7.13 3.70 -5.88
C PRO A 42 7.61 3.17 -4.52
N LEU A 43 8.87 3.44 -4.15
CA LEU A 43 9.48 2.88 -2.93
C LEU A 43 8.72 3.29 -1.67
N TYR A 44 8.34 4.56 -1.56
CA TYR A 44 7.51 5.07 -0.46
C TYR A 44 6.15 4.35 -0.36
N SER A 45 5.51 4.07 -1.50
CA SER A 45 4.23 3.35 -1.52
C SER A 45 4.37 1.89 -1.05
N TRP A 46 5.50 1.24 -1.39
CA TRP A 46 5.84 -0.13 -0.96
C TRP A 46 6.29 -0.18 0.50
N GLU A 47 6.97 0.83 1.03
CA GLU A 47 7.39 0.91 2.43
C GLU A 47 6.18 0.99 3.39
N LYS A 48 5.16 1.79 3.04
CA LYS A 48 3.92 1.86 3.84
C LYS A 48 3.06 0.60 3.84
N THR A 49 3.43 -0.44 3.08
CA THR A 49 2.74 -1.74 3.21
C THR A 49 2.98 -2.43 4.56
N ASP A 50 3.92 -1.93 5.37
CA ASP A 50 4.10 -2.39 6.75
C ASP A 50 2.87 -2.14 7.65
N GLN A 51 1.95 -1.25 7.28
CA GLN A 51 0.68 -1.06 8.00
C GLN A 51 -0.22 -2.31 7.97
N HIS A 52 -0.07 -3.20 6.99
CA HIS A 52 -0.82 -4.46 6.92
C HIS A 52 -0.16 -5.58 7.74
N ARG A 53 1.08 -5.37 8.20
CA ARG A 53 1.85 -6.36 8.94
C ARG A 53 1.12 -6.84 10.19
N THR A 54 0.50 -5.93 10.94
CA THR A 54 -0.26 -6.29 12.14
C THR A 54 -1.45 -7.20 11.83
N ARG A 55 -2.18 -6.95 10.73
CA ARG A 55 -3.31 -7.81 10.33
C ARG A 55 -2.83 -9.19 9.90
N ILE A 56 -1.72 -9.26 9.18
CA ILE A 56 -1.12 -10.51 8.72
C ILE A 56 -0.54 -11.30 9.90
N GLU A 57 0.13 -10.64 10.86
CA GLU A 57 0.62 -11.28 12.09
C GLU A 57 -0.53 -11.77 12.99
N LEU A 58 -1.65 -11.05 13.04
CA LEU A 58 -2.84 -11.53 13.74
C LEU A 58 -3.50 -12.72 13.02
N ALA A 59 -3.48 -12.73 11.68
CA ALA A 59 -3.95 -13.85 10.89
C ALA A 59 -3.07 -15.09 11.11
N SER A 60 -1.74 -14.93 11.15
CA SER A 60 -0.79 -16.02 11.38
C SER A 60 -1.11 -16.76 12.70
N ARG A 61 -1.31 -15.99 13.78
CA ARG A 61 -1.68 -16.52 15.10
C ARG A 61 -3.03 -17.24 15.18
N LYS A 62 -3.91 -17.06 14.18
CA LYS A 62 -5.26 -17.65 14.15
C LYS A 62 -5.38 -18.82 13.17
N LEU A 63 -4.43 -18.98 12.25
CA LEU A 63 -4.51 -19.95 11.16
C LEU A 63 -3.47 -21.04 11.38
N PHE A 64 -3.92 -22.22 11.78
CA PHE A 64 -3.03 -23.31 12.13
C PHE A 64 -2.63 -24.18 10.93
N MET A 65 -3.46 -24.19 9.87
CA MET A 65 -3.24 -25.04 8.69
C MET A 65 -2.71 -24.26 7.49
N VAL A 66 -1.88 -24.92 6.68
CA VAL A 66 -1.33 -24.36 5.43
C VAL A 66 -2.46 -23.99 4.47
N GLU A 67 -3.49 -24.83 4.36
CA GLU A 67 -4.64 -24.58 3.47
C GLU A 67 -5.39 -23.30 3.83
N GLN A 68 -5.61 -23.07 5.13
CA GLN A 68 -6.25 -21.86 5.63
C GLN A 68 -5.39 -20.61 5.36
N ARG A 69 -4.08 -20.72 5.56
CA ARG A 69 -3.13 -19.63 5.26
C ARG A 69 -3.06 -19.33 3.77
N SER A 70 -3.09 -20.35 2.92
CA SER A 70 -3.15 -20.21 1.46
C SER A 70 -4.42 -19.48 1.01
N LEU A 71 -5.57 -19.84 1.60
CA LEU A 71 -6.85 -19.19 1.32
C LEU A 71 -6.87 -17.72 1.75
N VAL A 72 -6.29 -17.40 2.91
CA VAL A 72 -6.18 -16.01 3.38
C VAL A 72 -5.20 -15.19 2.53
N VAL A 73 -4.11 -15.80 2.07
CA VAL A 73 -3.18 -15.14 1.13
C VAL A 73 -3.90 -14.75 -0.16
N SER A 74 -4.65 -15.67 -0.76
CA SER A 74 -5.31 -15.42 -2.05
C SER A 74 -6.49 -14.46 -1.94
N SER A 75 -7.26 -14.53 -0.86
CA SER A 75 -8.50 -13.74 -0.70
C SER A 75 -8.31 -12.39 -0.03
N VAL A 76 -7.25 -12.21 0.78
CA VAL A 76 -7.04 -10.99 1.56
C VAL A 76 -5.70 -10.34 1.23
N ILE A 77 -4.59 -11.06 1.42
CA ILE A 77 -3.26 -10.46 1.36
C ILE A 77 -2.94 -9.98 -0.07
N ILE A 78 -3.11 -10.84 -1.08
CA ILE A 78 -2.82 -10.47 -2.47
C ILE A 78 -3.73 -9.30 -2.93
N PRO A 79 -5.05 -9.34 -2.72
CA PRO A 79 -5.92 -8.21 -3.06
C PRO A 79 -5.58 -6.90 -2.32
N GLU A 80 -5.33 -6.92 -1.00
CA GLU A 80 -4.93 -5.71 -0.26
C GLU A 80 -3.62 -5.15 -0.79
N LEU A 81 -2.66 -6.03 -1.09
CA LEU A 81 -1.40 -5.64 -1.71
C LEU A 81 -1.68 -4.97 -3.06
N LEU A 82 -2.46 -5.59 -3.95
CA LEU A 82 -2.77 -5.02 -5.27
C LEU A 82 -3.57 -3.71 -5.19
N TYR A 83 -4.49 -3.57 -4.23
CA TYR A 83 -5.37 -2.41 -4.10
C TYR A 83 -4.62 -1.13 -3.68
N VAL A 84 -3.64 -1.24 -2.78
CA VAL A 84 -2.87 -0.09 -2.30
C VAL A 84 -1.85 0.41 -3.35
N ARG A 85 -1.65 -0.36 -4.43
CA ARG A 85 -0.49 -0.24 -5.33
C ARG A 85 -0.90 0.24 -6.72
N GLN A 86 -1.01 1.56 -6.86
CA GLN A 86 -1.26 2.18 -8.17
C GLN A 86 -0.07 2.13 -9.12
N GLN A 87 1.13 1.85 -8.60
CA GLN A 87 2.33 1.64 -9.40
C GLN A 87 2.93 0.28 -9.07
N TRP A 88 3.17 -0.49 -10.14
CA TRP A 88 3.97 -1.70 -10.06
C TRP A 88 5.36 -1.37 -9.53
N PRO A 89 5.97 -2.26 -8.73
CA PRO A 89 7.32 -2.03 -8.26
C PRO A 89 8.24 -2.03 -9.47
N SER A 90 9.03 -0.97 -9.63
CA SER A 90 10.02 -0.90 -10.71
C SER A 90 11.16 -1.91 -10.51
N THR A 91 11.35 -2.39 -9.28
CA THR A 91 12.46 -3.27 -8.91
C THR A 91 12.00 -4.70 -8.65
N ILE A 92 12.63 -5.65 -9.36
CA ILE A 92 12.40 -7.09 -9.18
C ILE A 92 12.69 -7.57 -7.75
N THR A 93 13.58 -6.89 -7.04
CA THR A 93 13.94 -7.19 -5.64
C THR A 93 12.74 -7.02 -4.69
N THR A 94 11.88 -6.04 -4.93
CA THR A 94 10.67 -5.80 -4.12
C THR A 94 9.65 -6.91 -4.34
N VAL A 95 9.47 -7.35 -5.59
CA VAL A 95 8.60 -8.48 -5.93
C VAL A 95 9.08 -9.77 -5.26
N ASN A 96 10.37 -10.09 -5.42
CA ASN A 96 10.97 -11.29 -4.84
C ASN A 96 10.89 -11.29 -3.30
N THR A 97 11.06 -10.13 -2.68
CA THR A 97 10.94 -9.98 -1.21
C THR A 97 9.53 -10.29 -0.74
N LEU A 98 8.50 -9.85 -1.47
CA LEU A 98 7.11 -10.13 -1.13
C LEU A 98 6.70 -11.56 -1.41
N GLU A 99 7.13 -12.12 -2.55
CA GLU A 99 6.94 -13.52 -2.85
C GLU A 99 7.51 -14.40 -1.72
N ARG A 100 8.71 -14.06 -1.23
CA ARG A 100 9.31 -14.74 -0.09
C ARG A 100 8.51 -14.59 1.21
N LYS A 101 8.04 -13.38 1.52
CA LYS A 101 7.16 -13.15 2.70
C LYS A 101 5.87 -13.98 2.62
N ILE A 102 5.26 -14.05 1.44
CA ILE A 102 4.04 -14.84 1.21
C ILE A 102 4.31 -16.33 1.39
N LYS A 103 5.38 -16.85 0.77
CA LYS A 103 5.80 -18.25 0.95
C LYS A 103 6.05 -18.57 2.43
N ASN A 104 6.77 -17.71 3.14
CA ASN A 104 7.06 -17.93 4.55
C ASN A 104 5.80 -17.90 5.42
N PHE A 105 4.81 -17.07 5.09
CA PHE A 105 3.53 -17.09 5.80
C PHE A 105 2.78 -18.39 5.57
N VAL A 106 2.66 -18.85 4.31
CA VAL A 106 1.94 -20.09 3.95
C VAL A 106 2.57 -21.31 4.60
N TRP A 107 3.90 -21.43 4.57
CA TRP A 107 4.59 -22.64 5.03
C TRP A 107 4.99 -22.56 6.51
N PHE A 108 5.53 -21.43 6.95
CA PHE A 108 6.20 -21.29 8.25
C PHE A 108 5.50 -20.34 9.23
N ASP A 109 4.30 -19.85 8.88
CA ASP A 109 3.48 -18.97 9.72
C ASP A 109 4.16 -17.63 10.06
N SER A 110 5.08 -17.19 9.18
CA SER A 110 5.89 -16.00 9.41
C SER A 110 5.92 -15.11 8.18
N PHE A 111 5.40 -13.89 8.31
CA PHE A 111 5.41 -12.90 7.22
C PHE A 111 6.70 -12.07 7.21
N THR A 112 7.85 -12.74 7.08
CA THR A 112 9.17 -12.12 7.04
C THR A 112 9.96 -12.54 5.81
N ALA A 113 10.87 -11.67 5.38
CA ALA A 113 11.82 -12.00 4.32
C ALA A 113 13.09 -12.68 4.85
N LYS A 114 13.29 -12.75 6.17
CA LYS A 114 14.42 -13.50 6.73
C LYS A 114 14.15 -15.01 6.59
N LEU A 115 15.19 -15.79 6.32
CA LEU A 115 15.11 -17.25 6.43
C LEU A 115 14.91 -17.60 7.91
N LEU A 116 13.85 -18.38 8.20
CA LEU A 116 13.73 -19.15 9.43
C LEU A 116 14.27 -20.56 9.16
#